data_AF-A0A556V5L5-F1
#
_entry.id   AF-A0A556V5L5-F1
#
_cell.length_a   1.000
_cell.length_b   1.000
_cell.length_c   1.000
_cell.angle_alpha   90.00
_cell.angle_beta   90.00
_cell.angle_gamma   90.00
#
_symmetry.space_group_name_H-M   'P 1'
#
loop_
_entity.id
_entity.type
_entity.pdbx_description
1 polymer ?
#
loop_
_entity_poly.entity_id
_entity_poly.type
_entity_poly.pdbx_seq_one_letter_code
_entity_poly.pdbx_strand_id
1 'polypeptide(L)'
;MTLPQSGAHPASPALSFCLPISRHHRLPGLGWHFQYRRLKKTLLLSVRFQRLKDSSLKGPMINSTTHKDVGVIRACEMLLDEMPLFDPSLLQDLDWSSSKVSFSPPISPLNPGDGLVLRPLRPADLDRGLYKVLSQLTEAGDVTKEQFRAKFDHIKRTGDYYVVVVEDTNLGQIVATATLIIEHKFIHACAKRGRVEEVVVSDVCRGKQLGKLLVATLTLLSKKLQCYKITLECAEKNVEFYKKLGYTASAETYMQCRFFN
;
A
#
# COMPACT_ATOMS: atom_id res chain seq x y z
N MET A 1 64.49 -12.45 -10.67
CA MET A 1 64.88 -11.03 -10.69
C MET A 1 64.63 -10.49 -12.08
N THR A 2 63.69 -9.54 -12.22
CA THR A 2 63.61 -8.36 -13.11
C THR A 2 62.14 -8.06 -13.43
N LEU A 3 61.60 -7.06 -12.71
CA LEU A 3 60.50 -6.16 -13.11
C LEU A 3 61.14 -4.88 -13.73
N PRO A 4 60.38 -3.84 -14.14
CA PRO A 4 59.28 -3.76 -15.11
C PRO A 4 59.45 -2.57 -16.10
N GLN A 5 58.59 -2.45 -17.12
CA GLN A 5 58.25 -1.18 -17.81
C GLN A 5 56.78 -1.31 -18.27
N SER A 6 55.77 -0.52 -17.86
CA SER A 6 55.51 0.93 -17.77
C SER A 6 54.85 1.52 -19.03
N GLY A 7 53.62 2.03 -18.84
CA GLY A 7 52.95 3.04 -19.67
C GLY A 7 52.03 2.47 -20.76
N ALA A 8 50.89 3.06 -21.12
CA ALA A 8 50.15 4.20 -20.59
C ALA A 8 48.72 4.13 -21.20
N HIS A 9 47.73 4.66 -20.48
CA HIS A 9 46.38 4.93 -20.98
C HIS A 9 46.39 5.89 -22.18
N PRO A 10 45.37 5.83 -23.04
CA PRO A 10 44.75 7.03 -23.57
C PRO A 10 43.37 7.24 -22.96
N ALA A 11 43.23 8.38 -22.29
CA ALA A 11 41.96 9.01 -21.98
C ALA A 11 41.27 9.43 -23.28
N SER A 12 39.97 9.16 -23.39
CA SER A 12 39.13 9.65 -24.48
C SER A 12 38.28 10.82 -23.95
N PRO A 13 38.28 12.00 -24.60
CA PRO A 13 37.58 13.17 -24.09
C PRO A 13 36.11 13.23 -24.54
N ALA A 14 35.26 13.61 -23.58
CA ALA A 14 34.04 14.40 -23.71
C ALA A 14 33.22 14.35 -25.02
N LEU A 15 32.11 13.59 -25.00
CA LEU A 15 30.97 13.86 -25.87
C LEU A 15 30.03 14.85 -25.18
N SER A 16 30.22 16.13 -25.51
CA SER A 16 29.26 17.20 -25.29
C SER A 16 28.11 17.04 -26.29
N PHE A 17 26.94 16.62 -25.81
CA PHE A 17 25.68 16.78 -26.55
C PHE A 17 24.97 18.02 -26.03
N CYS A 18 25.29 19.15 -26.67
CA CYS A 18 24.43 20.31 -26.70
C CYS A 18 23.37 20.05 -27.79
N LEU A 19 22.08 20.07 -27.44
CA LEU A 19 21.01 20.26 -28.41
C LEU A 19 20.10 21.42 -27.98
N PRO A 20 19.62 22.23 -28.94
CA PRO A 20 18.95 23.49 -28.68
C PRO A 20 17.45 23.26 -28.43
N ILE A 21 16.88 23.98 -27.46
CA ILE A 21 15.43 24.10 -27.33
C ILE A 21 15.01 25.50 -27.78
N SER A 22 14.61 25.61 -29.04
CA SER A 22 13.60 26.56 -29.48
C SER A 22 12.99 26.13 -30.80
N ARG A 23 11.72 25.68 -30.75
CA ARG A 23 10.62 26.33 -31.47
C ARG A 23 9.31 25.63 -31.16
N HIS A 24 8.33 26.47 -30.80
CA HIS A 24 6.92 26.12 -30.70
C HIS A 24 6.41 25.50 -32.00
N HIS A 25 5.79 24.32 -31.91
CA HIS A 25 4.67 23.96 -32.76
C HIS A 25 3.45 23.64 -31.90
N ARG A 26 2.33 24.20 -32.34
CA ARG A 26 1.05 24.31 -31.65
C ARG A 26 0.07 23.30 -32.25
N LEU A 27 -0.84 22.78 -31.41
CA LEU A 27 -2.21 22.18 -31.65
C LEU A 27 -2.36 20.67 -31.34
N PRO A 28 -3.57 20.17 -31.00
CA PRO A 28 -4.58 20.66 -30.03
C PRO A 28 -4.93 19.57 -28.97
N GLY A 29 -5.36 19.91 -27.74
CA GLY A 29 -6.79 19.79 -27.40
C GLY A 29 -7.08 18.98 -26.11
N LEU A 30 -7.58 19.68 -25.08
CA LEU A 30 -8.51 19.25 -24.01
C LEU A 30 -8.18 18.19 -22.93
N GLY A 31 -7.10 17.40 -22.97
CA GLY A 31 -6.87 16.39 -21.91
C GLY A 31 -6.26 16.92 -20.59
N TRP A 32 -5.24 17.75 -20.69
CA TRP A 32 -4.37 18.11 -19.55
C TRP A 32 -4.96 19.20 -18.64
N HIS A 33 -5.76 20.11 -19.21
CA HIS A 33 -6.42 21.16 -18.42
C HIS A 33 -7.51 20.60 -17.49
N PHE A 34 -8.10 19.44 -17.79
CA PHE A 34 -9.15 18.85 -16.96
C PHE A 34 -8.59 18.19 -15.70
N GLN A 35 -7.51 17.41 -15.82
CA GLN A 35 -6.83 16.80 -14.66
C GLN A 35 -6.19 17.85 -13.76
N TYR A 36 -5.55 18.87 -14.34
CA TYR A 36 -4.92 19.95 -13.56
C TYR A 36 -5.96 20.85 -12.85
N ARG A 37 -7.14 21.08 -13.45
CA ARG A 37 -8.27 21.76 -12.79
C ARG A 37 -8.88 20.92 -11.68
N ARG A 38 -8.92 19.58 -11.80
CA ARG A 38 -9.41 18.67 -10.76
C ARG A 38 -8.47 18.66 -9.56
N LEU A 39 -7.16 18.51 -9.77
CA LEU A 39 -6.16 18.59 -8.69
C LEU A 39 -6.11 19.99 -8.05
N LYS A 40 -6.16 21.07 -8.83
CA LYS A 40 -6.25 22.43 -8.26
C LYS A 40 -7.52 22.65 -7.46
N LYS A 41 -8.67 22.12 -7.89
CA LYS A 41 -9.92 22.19 -7.10
C LYS A 41 -9.80 21.39 -5.80
N THR A 42 -9.29 20.17 -5.84
CA THR A 42 -9.10 19.34 -4.63
C THR A 42 -8.10 19.97 -3.67
N LEU A 43 -7.01 20.55 -4.18
CA LEU A 43 -6.01 21.26 -3.38
C LEU A 43 -6.54 22.59 -2.83
N LEU A 44 -7.30 23.37 -3.61
CA LEU A 44 -7.96 24.58 -3.10
C LEU A 44 -9.03 24.23 -2.04
N LEU A 45 -9.78 23.14 -2.22
CA LEU A 45 -10.74 22.64 -1.23
C LEU A 45 -10.01 22.22 0.06
N SER A 46 -8.88 21.51 -0.05
CA SER A 46 -8.05 21.13 1.09
C SER A 46 -7.46 22.33 1.82
N VAL A 47 -6.92 23.33 1.10
CA VAL A 47 -6.39 24.57 1.71
C VAL A 47 -7.49 25.41 2.35
N ARG A 48 -8.67 25.49 1.72
CA ARG A 48 -9.83 26.21 2.28
C ARG A 48 -10.41 25.49 3.49
N PHE A 49 -10.34 24.16 3.53
CA PHE A 49 -10.75 23.32 4.66
C PHE A 49 -9.78 23.41 5.85
N GLN A 50 -8.47 23.42 5.60
CA GLN A 50 -7.46 23.64 6.65
C GLN A 50 -7.66 25.02 7.30
N ARG A 51 -7.93 26.04 6.47
CA ARG A 51 -8.21 27.40 6.95
C ARG A 51 -9.52 27.51 7.75
N LEU A 52 -10.54 26.70 7.44
CA LEU A 52 -11.80 26.63 8.20
C LEU A 52 -11.63 25.93 9.56
N LYS A 53 -10.84 24.85 9.62
CA LYS A 53 -10.48 24.19 10.89
C LYS A 53 -9.66 25.11 11.80
N ASP A 54 -8.69 25.83 11.24
CA ASP A 54 -7.85 26.76 12.02
C ASP A 54 -8.63 28.00 12.49
N SER A 55 -9.61 28.48 11.72
CA SER A 55 -10.48 29.59 12.14
C SER A 55 -11.47 29.23 13.25
N SER A 56 -11.80 27.95 13.43
CA SER A 56 -12.68 27.49 14.51
C SER A 56 -11.98 27.44 15.89
N LEU A 57 -10.65 27.57 15.93
CA LEU A 57 -9.86 27.44 17.16
C LEU A 57 -9.40 28.79 17.74
N LYS A 58 -9.69 29.93 17.08
CA LYS A 58 -9.31 31.27 17.57
C LYS A 58 -10.38 32.33 17.21
N GLY A 59 -11.27 32.65 18.15
CA GLY A 59 -12.12 33.86 18.09
C GLY A 59 -13.63 33.60 18.27
N PRO A 60 -14.40 34.60 18.77
CA PRO A 60 -15.74 34.40 19.31
C PRO A 60 -16.77 34.06 18.23
N MET A 61 -17.79 33.29 18.64
CA MET A 61 -18.84 32.69 17.82
C MET A 61 -19.39 33.59 16.71
N ILE A 62 -19.31 33.09 15.47
CA ILE A 62 -20.24 33.44 14.40
C ILE A 62 -20.96 32.16 14.00
N ASN A 63 -22.10 31.91 14.64
CA ASN A 63 -23.02 30.82 14.31
C ASN A 63 -23.72 31.15 12.98
N SER A 64 -23.25 30.62 11.86
CA SER A 64 -24.09 30.44 10.66
C SER A 64 -23.56 29.35 9.73
N THR A 65 -23.19 28.19 10.27
CA THR A 65 -23.05 26.98 9.43
C THR A 65 -24.46 26.56 9.03
N THR A 66 -24.84 26.74 7.75
CA THR A 66 -26.19 26.40 7.30
C THR A 66 -26.37 24.87 7.23
N HIS A 67 -27.60 24.35 7.33
CA HIS A 67 -27.87 22.91 7.18
C HIS A 67 -27.30 22.31 5.88
N LYS A 68 -27.19 23.13 4.82
CA LYS A 68 -26.57 22.72 3.55
C LYS A 68 -25.05 22.53 3.68
N ASP A 69 -24.36 23.38 4.43
CA ASP A 69 -22.92 23.29 4.65
C ASP A 69 -22.55 22.06 5.48
N VAL A 70 -23.34 21.75 6.51
CA VAL A 70 -23.18 20.52 7.33
C VAL A 70 -23.33 19.27 6.47
N GLY A 71 -24.32 19.24 5.57
CA GLY A 71 -24.54 18.12 4.65
C GLY A 71 -23.36 17.89 3.68
N VAL A 72 -22.78 18.97 3.15
CA VAL A 72 -21.62 18.91 2.24
C VAL A 72 -20.36 18.43 2.98
N ILE A 73 -20.12 18.91 4.20
CA ILE A 73 -18.98 18.48 5.03
C ILE A 73 -19.09 16.98 5.30
N ARG A 74 -20.26 16.50 5.71
CA ARG A 74 -20.50 15.08 6.01
C ARG A 74 -20.32 14.19 4.77
N ALA A 75 -20.80 14.63 3.61
CA ALA A 75 -20.58 13.91 2.36
C ALA A 75 -19.09 13.85 1.96
N CYS A 76 -18.33 14.93 2.16
CA CYS A 76 -16.89 14.95 1.93
C CYS A 76 -16.14 14.02 2.90
N GLU A 77 -16.53 13.98 4.17
CA GLU A 77 -15.95 13.06 5.16
C GLU A 77 -16.20 11.60 4.76
N MET A 78 -17.43 11.26 4.39
CA MET A 78 -17.77 9.92 3.88
C MET A 78 -16.96 9.54 2.63
N LEU A 79 -16.69 10.49 1.73
CA LEU A 79 -15.85 10.26 0.55
C LEU A 79 -14.38 10.02 0.91
N LEU A 80 -13.86 10.71 1.92
CA LEU A 80 -12.50 10.51 2.40
C LEU A 80 -12.35 9.15 3.09
N ASP A 81 -13.40 8.65 3.73
CA ASP A 81 -13.38 7.38 4.44
C ASP A 81 -13.41 6.16 3.52
N GLU A 82 -13.81 6.32 2.26
CA GLU A 82 -13.71 5.30 1.23
C GLU A 82 -12.43 5.37 0.40
N MET A 83 -11.57 6.38 0.65
CA MET A 83 -10.36 6.56 -0.13
C MET A 83 -9.36 5.43 0.17
N PRO A 84 -8.93 4.64 -0.84
CA PRO A 84 -8.06 3.50 -0.62
C PRO A 84 -6.66 3.93 -0.18
N LEU A 85 -5.97 3.09 0.58
CA LEU A 85 -4.63 3.35 1.11
C LEU A 85 -3.63 3.64 -0.01
N PHE A 86 -3.67 2.85 -1.08
CA PHE A 86 -2.86 2.98 -2.28
C PHE A 86 -3.73 2.77 -3.53
N ASP A 87 -3.17 2.99 -4.73
CA ASP A 87 -3.91 2.84 -5.99
C ASP A 87 -4.36 1.37 -6.21
N PRO A 88 -5.67 1.09 -6.26
CA PRO A 88 -6.19 -0.27 -6.49
C PRO A 88 -5.74 -0.90 -7.81
N SER A 89 -5.37 -0.10 -8.82
CA SER A 89 -4.88 -0.61 -10.11
C SER A 89 -3.64 -1.51 -9.94
N LEU A 90 -2.83 -1.27 -8.91
CA LEU A 90 -1.65 -2.09 -8.62
C LEU A 90 -1.98 -3.55 -8.31
N LEU A 91 -3.19 -3.85 -7.83
CA LEU A 91 -3.67 -5.21 -7.60
C LEU A 91 -4.34 -5.81 -8.85
N GLN A 92 -4.98 -4.97 -9.65
CA GLN A 92 -5.70 -5.37 -10.87
C GLN A 92 -4.74 -5.70 -12.01
N ASP A 93 -3.65 -4.92 -12.11
CA ASP A 93 -2.63 -5.02 -13.16
C ASP A 93 -1.51 -6.01 -12.81
N LEU A 94 -1.75 -6.94 -11.89
CA LEU A 94 -0.79 -7.99 -11.58
C LEU A 94 -0.81 -9.04 -12.69
N ASP A 95 0.38 -9.44 -13.15
CA ASP A 95 0.52 -10.61 -14.02
C ASP A 95 0.29 -11.89 -13.19
N TRP A 96 -0.98 -12.22 -12.98
CA TRP A 96 -1.39 -13.38 -12.19
C TRP A 96 -0.99 -14.71 -12.83
N SER A 97 -0.78 -14.72 -14.16
CA SER A 97 -0.33 -15.92 -14.89
C SER A 97 1.07 -16.38 -14.48
N SER A 98 1.89 -15.45 -13.97
CA SER A 98 3.23 -15.75 -13.45
C SER A 98 3.22 -16.40 -12.06
N SER A 99 2.06 -16.50 -11.40
CA SER A 99 1.91 -17.17 -10.11
C SER A 99 2.10 -18.68 -10.26
N LYS A 100 3.00 -19.26 -9.45
CA LYS A 100 3.18 -20.72 -9.37
C LYS A 100 2.24 -21.39 -8.36
N VAL A 101 1.40 -20.61 -7.69
CA VAL A 101 0.53 -21.09 -6.62
C VAL A 101 -0.74 -21.69 -7.22
N SER A 102 -1.04 -22.94 -6.90
CA SER A 102 -2.27 -23.60 -7.32
C SER A 102 -3.46 -23.20 -6.44
N PHE A 103 -4.57 -22.85 -7.09
CA PHE A 103 -5.86 -22.56 -6.48
C PHE A 103 -6.91 -23.56 -6.98
N SER A 104 -7.79 -24.00 -6.08
CA SER A 104 -8.86 -24.96 -6.38
C SER A 104 -10.02 -24.71 -5.41
N PRO A 105 -11.13 -24.13 -5.87
CA PRO A 105 -11.35 -23.61 -7.23
C PRO A 105 -10.38 -22.47 -7.60
N PRO A 106 -10.17 -22.17 -8.90
CA PRO A 106 -9.35 -21.04 -9.31
C PRO A 106 -9.87 -19.71 -8.75
N ILE A 107 -9.02 -18.96 -8.05
CA ILE A 107 -9.30 -17.61 -7.57
C ILE A 107 -8.14 -16.68 -7.94
N SER A 108 -8.41 -15.37 -7.97
CA SER A 108 -7.45 -14.33 -8.33
C SER A 108 -7.75 -13.02 -7.58
N PRO A 109 -6.87 -12.01 -7.63
CA PRO A 109 -7.16 -10.69 -7.07
C PRO A 109 -8.45 -10.06 -7.61
N LEU A 110 -8.79 -10.31 -8.89
CA LEU A 110 -10.01 -9.81 -9.53
C LEU A 110 -11.24 -10.66 -9.23
N ASN A 111 -11.06 -11.94 -8.93
CA ASN A 111 -12.12 -12.87 -8.58
C ASN A 111 -11.71 -13.72 -7.36
N PRO A 112 -11.76 -13.15 -6.14
CA PRO A 112 -11.28 -13.80 -4.93
C PRO A 112 -12.23 -14.90 -4.40
N GLY A 113 -13.44 -14.98 -4.94
CA GLY A 113 -14.51 -15.89 -4.55
C GLY A 113 -15.86 -15.16 -4.53
N ASP A 114 -16.95 -15.92 -4.54
CA ASP A 114 -18.31 -15.37 -4.58
C ASP A 114 -18.59 -14.48 -3.36
N GLY A 115 -19.09 -13.27 -3.61
CA GLY A 115 -19.38 -12.28 -2.56
C GLY A 115 -18.15 -11.73 -1.85
N LEU A 116 -16.95 -11.93 -2.39
CA LEU A 116 -15.71 -11.43 -1.83
C LEU A 116 -15.07 -10.36 -2.73
N VAL A 117 -14.43 -9.37 -2.13
CA VAL A 117 -13.63 -8.37 -2.83
C VAL A 117 -12.27 -8.22 -2.15
N LEU A 118 -11.20 -8.33 -2.95
CA LEU A 118 -9.84 -8.03 -2.52
C LEU A 118 -9.49 -6.60 -2.93
N ARG A 119 -9.08 -5.76 -1.96
CA ARG A 119 -8.83 -4.33 -2.19
C ARG A 119 -7.85 -3.73 -1.19
N PRO A 120 -7.32 -2.51 -1.45
CA PRO A 120 -6.60 -1.76 -0.44
C PRO A 120 -7.48 -1.43 0.77
N LEU A 121 -6.84 -1.34 1.94
CA LEU A 121 -7.45 -0.83 3.17
C LEU A 121 -8.02 0.59 2.97
N ARG A 122 -9.12 0.90 3.65
CA ARG A 122 -9.77 2.22 3.70
C ARG A 122 -10.00 2.67 5.15
N PRO A 123 -10.15 3.98 5.42
CA PRO A 123 -10.48 4.45 6.76
C PRO A 123 -11.78 3.83 7.32
N ALA A 124 -12.79 3.61 6.48
CA ALA A 124 -14.05 2.98 6.89
C ALA A 124 -13.91 1.52 7.36
N ASP A 125 -12.79 0.84 7.06
CA ASP A 125 -12.61 -0.57 7.41
C ASP A 125 -12.44 -0.82 8.92
N LEU A 126 -12.16 0.24 9.70
CA LEU A 126 -12.24 0.18 11.15
C LEU A 126 -13.65 -0.25 11.60
N ASP A 127 -14.68 0.36 11.02
CA ASP A 127 -16.09 0.06 11.32
C ASP A 127 -16.57 -1.24 10.62
N ARG A 128 -15.79 -1.79 9.68
CA ARG A 128 -16.04 -3.08 9.01
C ARG A 128 -15.31 -4.25 9.67
N GLY A 129 -14.83 -4.08 10.89
CA GLY A 129 -14.29 -5.17 11.70
C GLY A 129 -12.82 -5.54 11.42
N LEU A 130 -12.00 -4.63 10.87
CA LEU A 130 -10.56 -4.87 10.66
C LEU A 130 -9.87 -5.39 11.93
N TYR A 131 -10.05 -4.70 13.07
CA TYR A 131 -9.41 -5.07 14.33
C TYR A 131 -9.94 -6.39 14.89
N LYS A 132 -11.20 -6.75 14.62
CA LYS A 132 -11.74 -8.06 14.99
C LYS A 132 -10.96 -9.20 14.30
N VAL A 133 -10.57 -9.01 13.04
CA VAL A 133 -9.74 -9.99 12.31
C VAL A 133 -8.30 -9.97 12.83
N LEU A 134 -7.69 -8.80 13.04
CA LEU A 134 -6.33 -8.68 13.57
C LEU A 134 -6.18 -9.29 14.96
N SER A 135 -7.19 -9.18 15.82
CA SER A 135 -7.20 -9.80 17.16
C SER A 135 -7.15 -11.34 17.13
N GLN A 136 -7.42 -11.98 15.98
CA GLN A 136 -7.22 -13.42 15.83
C GLN A 136 -5.75 -13.82 15.58
N LEU A 137 -4.89 -12.85 15.25
CA LEU A 137 -3.45 -13.05 15.05
C LEU A 137 -2.65 -12.79 16.32
N THR A 138 -2.95 -11.67 16.99
CA THR A 138 -2.23 -11.19 18.17
C THR A 138 -3.08 -10.18 18.95
N GLU A 139 -2.56 -9.63 20.05
CA GLU A 139 -3.20 -8.53 20.76
C GLU A 139 -3.20 -7.27 19.89
N ALA A 140 -4.38 -6.88 19.39
CA ALA A 140 -4.54 -5.68 18.55
C ALA A 140 -4.94 -4.42 19.35
N GLY A 141 -5.42 -4.61 20.59
CA GLY A 141 -5.86 -3.54 21.49
C GLY A 141 -7.17 -2.86 21.10
N ASP A 142 -7.66 -1.98 21.97
CA ASP A 142 -8.79 -1.09 21.70
C ASP A 142 -8.29 0.19 21.03
N VAL A 143 -8.69 0.41 19.77
CA VAL A 143 -8.20 1.52 18.95
C VAL A 143 -9.31 2.50 18.63
N THR A 144 -9.10 3.78 18.96
CA THR A 144 -10.05 4.85 18.62
C THR A 144 -10.00 5.20 17.14
N LYS A 145 -11.06 5.83 16.62
CA LYS A 145 -11.11 6.29 15.22
C LYS A 145 -9.98 7.27 14.90
N GLU A 146 -9.63 8.12 15.85
CA GLU A 146 -8.58 9.13 15.72
C GLU A 146 -7.20 8.48 15.65
N GLN A 147 -6.92 7.49 16.51
CA GLN A 147 -5.67 6.73 16.50
C GLN A 147 -5.49 5.98 15.17
N PHE A 148 -6.55 5.27 14.74
CA PHE A 148 -6.55 4.57 13.46
C PHE A 148 -6.34 5.53 12.29
N ARG A 149 -7.08 6.64 12.25
CA ARG A 149 -6.97 7.64 11.18
C ARG A 149 -5.59 8.26 11.11
N ALA A 150 -5.01 8.63 12.25
CA ALA A 150 -3.66 9.16 12.32
C ALA A 150 -2.63 8.16 11.77
N LYS A 151 -2.75 6.87 12.14
CA LYS A 151 -1.88 5.80 11.63
C LYS A 151 -2.08 5.60 10.12
N PHE A 152 -3.32 5.51 9.65
CA PHE A 152 -3.66 5.36 8.23
C PHE A 152 -3.07 6.49 7.40
N ASP A 153 -3.30 7.74 7.80
CA ASP A 153 -2.82 8.91 7.08
C ASP A 153 -1.28 8.97 7.07
N HIS A 154 -0.63 8.56 8.17
CA HIS A 154 0.83 8.44 8.22
C HIS A 154 1.35 7.42 7.22
N ILE A 155 0.87 6.17 7.27
CA ILE A 155 1.38 5.12 6.37
C ILE A 155 1.04 5.42 4.90
N LYS A 156 -0.11 6.03 4.63
CA LYS A 156 -0.48 6.49 3.28
C LYS A 156 0.52 7.49 2.72
N ARG A 157 0.97 8.46 3.53
CA ARG A 157 1.94 9.48 3.10
C ARG A 157 3.32 8.90 2.79
N THR A 158 3.71 7.79 3.42
CA THR A 158 5.01 7.16 3.13
C THR A 158 5.05 6.58 1.72
N GLY A 159 3.93 6.05 1.21
CA GLY A 159 3.88 5.35 -0.08
C GLY A 159 4.49 3.94 -0.07
N ASP A 160 4.92 3.45 1.10
CA ASP A 160 5.65 2.18 1.24
C ASP A 160 4.84 1.06 1.91
N TYR A 161 3.61 1.34 2.32
CA TYR A 161 2.69 0.38 2.95
C TYR A 161 1.55 -0.01 2.01
N TYR A 162 1.37 -1.31 1.85
CA TYR A 162 0.34 -1.92 1.02
C TYR A 162 -0.47 -2.90 1.87
N VAL A 163 -1.38 -2.36 2.68
CA VAL A 163 -2.33 -3.16 3.46
C VAL A 163 -3.48 -3.57 2.55
N VAL A 164 -3.63 -4.88 2.35
CA VAL A 164 -4.64 -5.50 1.48
C VAL A 164 -5.62 -6.27 2.34
N VAL A 165 -6.90 -6.02 2.12
CA VAL A 165 -8.01 -6.68 2.81
C VAL A 165 -8.84 -7.50 1.84
N VAL A 166 -9.47 -8.55 2.35
CA VAL A 166 -10.60 -9.22 1.71
C VAL A 166 -11.85 -8.88 2.51
N GLU A 167 -12.83 -8.29 1.84
CA GLU A 167 -14.15 -7.99 2.37
C GLU A 167 -15.16 -9.01 1.88
N ASP A 168 -16.01 -9.50 2.77
CA ASP A 168 -17.26 -10.18 2.41
C ASP A 168 -18.34 -9.12 2.21
N THR A 169 -18.77 -8.92 0.97
CA THR A 169 -19.72 -7.86 0.59
C THR A 169 -21.15 -8.18 0.99
N ASN A 170 -21.48 -9.44 1.30
CA ASN A 170 -22.81 -9.80 1.81
C ASN A 170 -22.94 -9.37 3.27
N LEU A 171 -21.84 -9.44 4.02
CA LEU A 171 -21.79 -9.06 5.44
C LEU A 171 -21.33 -7.62 5.66
N GLY A 172 -20.64 -7.02 4.69
CA GLY A 172 -19.97 -5.72 4.85
C GLY A 172 -18.85 -5.79 5.90
N GLN A 173 -18.11 -6.90 5.95
CA GLN A 173 -17.10 -7.16 6.97
C GLN A 173 -15.77 -7.58 6.34
N ILE A 174 -14.67 -7.14 6.95
CA ILE A 174 -13.34 -7.64 6.62
C ILE A 174 -13.20 -9.06 7.15
N VAL A 175 -12.74 -9.97 6.29
CA VAL A 175 -12.59 -11.39 6.60
C VAL A 175 -11.15 -11.90 6.47
N ALA A 176 -10.26 -11.13 5.85
CA ALA A 176 -8.83 -11.40 5.83
C ALA A 176 -8.04 -10.11 5.59
N THR A 177 -6.78 -10.08 6.05
CA THR A 177 -5.85 -8.98 5.76
C THR A 177 -4.41 -9.49 5.71
N ALA A 178 -3.57 -8.77 4.96
CA ALA A 178 -2.12 -8.92 4.95
C ALA A 178 -1.47 -7.60 4.54
N THR A 179 -0.25 -7.35 5.03
CA THR A 179 0.49 -6.13 4.76
C THR A 179 1.76 -6.43 3.99
N LEU A 180 2.01 -5.71 2.89
CA LEU A 180 3.34 -5.60 2.29
C LEU A 180 3.97 -4.26 2.68
N ILE A 181 5.20 -4.30 3.20
CA ILE A 181 6.01 -3.13 3.49
C ILE A 181 7.22 -3.11 2.57
N ILE A 182 7.48 -1.96 1.94
CA ILE A 182 8.65 -1.73 1.10
C ILE A 182 9.74 -1.06 1.92
N GLU A 183 10.87 -1.73 2.07
CA GLU A 183 12.06 -1.18 2.72
C GLU A 183 13.09 -0.76 1.68
N HIS A 184 13.51 0.51 1.71
CA HIS A 184 14.54 1.05 0.84
C HIS A 184 15.92 0.79 1.43
N LYS A 185 16.86 0.36 0.60
CA LYS A 185 18.22 -0.04 1.00
C LYS A 185 19.25 0.74 0.19
N PHE A 186 20.43 1.00 0.75
CA PHE A 186 21.60 1.46 -0.03
C PHE A 186 22.34 0.29 -0.70
N ILE A 187 22.34 -0.89 -0.07
CA ILE A 187 22.91 -2.11 -0.62
C ILE A 187 22.16 -2.58 -1.88
N HIS A 188 22.78 -3.48 -2.65
CA HIS A 188 22.25 -3.99 -3.92
C HIS A 188 21.90 -2.88 -4.92
N ALA A 189 22.76 -1.84 -5.01
CA ALA A 189 22.57 -0.68 -5.88
C ALA A 189 21.26 0.07 -5.59
N CYS A 190 21.10 0.52 -4.35
CA CYS A 190 19.92 1.27 -3.90
C CYS A 190 18.59 0.51 -4.06
N ALA A 191 18.60 -0.82 -3.81
CA ALA A 191 17.44 -1.67 -4.05
C ALA A 191 16.30 -1.49 -3.03
N LYS A 192 15.16 -2.11 -3.34
CA LYS A 192 14.01 -2.26 -2.43
C LYS A 192 13.86 -3.69 -1.94
N ARG A 193 13.37 -3.89 -0.72
CA ARG A 193 13.05 -5.21 -0.15
C ARG A 193 11.62 -5.24 0.37
N GLY A 194 10.87 -6.30 0.06
CA GLY A 194 9.53 -6.50 0.60
C GLY A 194 9.54 -7.20 1.96
N ARG A 195 8.63 -6.83 2.86
CA ARG A 195 8.21 -7.64 4.03
C ARG A 195 6.73 -7.98 3.91
N VAL A 196 6.37 -9.24 4.09
CA VAL A 196 4.98 -9.62 4.34
C VAL A 196 4.77 -9.68 5.85
N GLU A 197 3.81 -8.90 6.34
CA GLU A 197 3.47 -8.77 7.75
C GLU A 197 1.97 -8.98 7.96
N GLU A 198 1.57 -9.27 9.19
CA GLU A 198 0.16 -9.23 9.64
C GLU A 198 -0.82 -10.07 8.80
N VAL A 199 -0.37 -11.24 8.32
CA VAL A 199 -1.22 -12.16 7.55
C VAL A 199 -2.22 -12.86 8.47
N VAL A 200 -3.50 -12.59 8.29
CA VAL A 200 -4.56 -13.22 9.08
C VAL A 200 -5.83 -13.41 8.25
N VAL A 201 -6.48 -14.56 8.47
CA VAL A 201 -7.79 -14.90 7.91
C VAL A 201 -8.71 -15.22 9.07
N SER A 202 -9.87 -14.57 9.08
CA SER A 202 -10.96 -14.83 10.02
C SER A 202 -11.26 -16.33 10.05
N ASP A 203 -11.34 -16.90 11.25
CA ASP A 203 -11.63 -18.30 11.55
C ASP A 203 -12.81 -18.87 10.75
N VAL A 204 -13.93 -18.13 10.65
CA VAL A 204 -15.12 -18.51 9.89
C VAL A 204 -14.91 -18.53 8.36
N CYS A 205 -13.80 -17.98 7.87
CA CYS A 205 -13.41 -17.95 6.46
C CYS A 205 -12.12 -18.74 6.15
N ARG A 206 -11.57 -19.49 7.11
CA ARG A 206 -10.41 -20.36 6.87
C ARG A 206 -10.79 -21.52 5.92
N GLY A 207 -9.78 -22.06 5.24
CA GLY A 207 -9.98 -23.10 4.21
C GLY A 207 -10.42 -22.56 2.84
N LYS A 208 -10.93 -21.33 2.74
CA LYS A 208 -11.31 -20.67 1.47
C LYS A 208 -10.14 -20.13 0.64
N GLN A 209 -8.92 -20.60 0.89
CA GLN A 209 -7.69 -20.21 0.17
C GLN A 209 -7.27 -18.71 0.27
N LEU A 210 -7.97 -17.88 1.06
CA LEU A 210 -7.71 -16.43 1.16
C LEU A 210 -6.29 -16.08 1.64
N GLY A 211 -5.73 -16.86 2.57
CA GLY A 211 -4.33 -16.65 3.00
C GLY A 211 -3.34 -16.87 1.85
N LYS A 212 -3.56 -17.89 1.01
CA LYS A 212 -2.74 -18.13 -0.19
C LYS A 212 -2.90 -16.98 -1.18
N LEU A 213 -4.13 -16.51 -1.39
CA LEU A 213 -4.45 -15.42 -2.30
C LEU A 213 -3.72 -14.15 -1.88
N LEU A 214 -3.84 -13.74 -0.61
CA LEU A 214 -3.18 -12.54 -0.08
C LEU A 214 -1.66 -12.60 -0.27
N VAL A 215 -1.01 -13.67 0.21
CA VAL A 215 0.45 -13.76 0.16
C VAL A 215 0.97 -13.85 -1.29
N ALA A 216 0.29 -14.59 -2.17
CA ALA A 216 0.65 -14.64 -3.59
C ALA A 216 0.49 -13.27 -4.27
N THR A 217 -0.58 -12.53 -3.94
CA THR A 217 -0.82 -11.15 -4.42
C THR A 217 0.31 -10.23 -3.99
N LEU A 218 0.65 -10.22 -2.71
CA LEU A 218 1.72 -9.37 -2.16
C LEU A 218 3.10 -9.75 -2.70
N THR A 219 3.35 -11.03 -2.94
CA THR A 219 4.60 -11.52 -3.54
C THR A 219 4.76 -10.96 -4.95
N LEU A 220 3.74 -11.09 -5.81
CA LEU A 220 3.76 -10.55 -7.17
C LEU A 220 3.83 -9.02 -7.18
N LEU A 221 3.11 -8.36 -6.27
CA LEU A 221 3.17 -6.91 -6.13
C LEU A 221 4.59 -6.44 -5.77
N SER A 222 5.27 -7.09 -4.83
CA SER A 222 6.66 -6.75 -4.49
C SER A 222 7.61 -6.88 -5.69
N LYS A 223 7.40 -7.90 -6.53
CA LYS A 223 8.16 -8.09 -7.77
C LYS A 223 7.87 -6.99 -8.79
N LYS A 224 6.60 -6.62 -8.98
CA LYS A 224 6.18 -5.49 -9.84
C LYS A 224 6.79 -4.16 -9.36
N LEU A 225 6.92 -3.99 -8.04
CA LEU A 225 7.57 -2.83 -7.41
C LEU A 225 9.10 -2.88 -7.39
N GLN A 226 9.70 -3.88 -8.04
CA GLN A 226 11.13 -4.10 -8.21
C GLN A 226 11.88 -4.37 -6.90
N CYS A 227 11.27 -5.11 -5.97
CA CYS A 227 12.00 -5.63 -4.82
C CYS A 227 13.00 -6.72 -5.25
N TYR A 228 14.23 -6.67 -4.73
CA TYR A 228 15.24 -7.70 -5.02
C TYR A 228 14.97 -9.01 -4.28
N LYS A 229 14.32 -8.92 -3.11
CA LYS A 229 13.78 -10.06 -2.36
C LYS A 229 12.57 -9.64 -1.52
N ILE A 230 11.78 -10.63 -1.12
CA ILE A 230 10.69 -10.49 -0.15
C ILE A 230 10.90 -11.50 0.98
N THR A 231 10.62 -11.11 2.23
CA THR A 231 10.75 -12.00 3.38
C THR A 231 9.54 -11.88 4.30
N LEU A 232 9.41 -12.85 5.19
CA LEU A 232 8.42 -12.88 6.27
C LEU A 232 8.94 -13.74 7.41
N GLU A 233 8.34 -13.59 8.57
CA GLU A 233 8.61 -14.41 9.74
C GLU A 233 7.34 -15.20 10.09
N CYS A 234 7.50 -16.47 10.49
CA CYS A 234 6.36 -17.29 10.86
C CYS A 234 6.74 -18.35 11.91
N ALA A 235 5.76 -18.79 12.69
CA ALA A 235 5.92 -19.95 13.56
C ALA A 235 6.17 -21.22 12.73
N GLU A 236 6.90 -22.17 13.30
CA GLU A 236 7.31 -23.42 12.64
C GLU A 236 6.14 -24.18 11.98
N LYS A 237 5.00 -24.25 12.67
CA LYS A 237 3.77 -24.88 12.15
C LYS A 237 3.25 -24.30 10.83
N ASN A 238 3.64 -23.08 10.47
CA ASN A 238 3.22 -22.38 9.26
C ASN A 238 4.27 -22.43 8.13
N VAL A 239 5.45 -22.99 8.36
CA VAL A 239 6.54 -23.01 7.36
C VAL A 239 6.10 -23.72 6.07
N GLU A 240 5.45 -24.88 6.18
CA GLU A 240 4.97 -25.63 5.02
C GLU A 240 3.88 -24.90 4.22
N PHE A 241 3.12 -24.01 4.87
CA PHE A 241 2.19 -23.14 4.16
C PHE A 241 2.95 -22.16 3.26
N TYR A 242 3.98 -21.49 3.77
CA TYR A 242 4.76 -20.50 2.99
C TYR A 242 5.67 -21.15 1.94
N LYS A 243 6.17 -22.36 2.17
CA LYS A 243 6.92 -23.12 1.15
C LYS A 243 6.11 -23.37 -0.12
N LYS A 244 4.82 -23.70 0.02
CA LYS A 244 3.88 -23.85 -1.11
C LYS A 244 3.66 -22.56 -1.90
N LEU A 245 4.06 -21.42 -1.34
CA LEU A 245 3.96 -20.08 -1.95
C LEU A 245 5.31 -19.60 -2.53
N GLY A 246 6.34 -20.44 -2.51
CA GLY A 246 7.65 -20.15 -3.09
C GLY A 246 8.67 -19.57 -2.11
N TYR A 247 8.36 -19.54 -0.81
CA TYR A 247 9.33 -19.13 0.22
C TYR A 247 10.20 -20.31 0.66
N THR A 248 11.40 -20.03 1.15
CA THR A 248 12.30 -21.01 1.76
C THR A 248 12.76 -20.49 3.12
N ALA A 249 13.05 -21.40 4.06
CA ALA A 249 13.66 -21.02 5.32
C ALA A 249 15.05 -20.40 5.06
N SER A 250 15.33 -19.27 5.71
CA SER A 250 16.68 -18.68 5.69
C SER A 250 17.59 -19.46 6.66
N ALA A 251 18.89 -19.48 6.37
CA ALA A 251 19.90 -19.92 7.34
C ALA A 251 20.16 -18.86 8.43
N GLU A 252 19.68 -17.63 8.22
CA GLU A 252 19.78 -16.53 9.19
C GLU A 252 18.82 -16.74 10.38
N THR A 253 19.30 -16.48 11.59
CA THR A 253 18.48 -16.53 12.81
C THR A 253 17.69 -15.23 12.98
N TYR A 254 16.38 -15.35 13.23
CA TYR A 254 15.58 -14.23 13.69
C TYR A 254 15.85 -13.95 15.18
N MET A 255 16.15 -12.70 15.51
CA MET A 255 16.42 -12.27 16.89
C MET A 255 15.44 -11.17 17.28
N GLN A 256 14.95 -11.23 18.52
CA GLN A 256 13.99 -10.25 19.05
C GLN A 256 14.46 -9.71 20.40
N CYS A 257 14.31 -8.40 20.59
CA CYS A 257 14.36 -7.75 21.90
C CYS A 257 13.02 -7.02 22.08
N ARG A 258 12.20 -7.48 23.04
CA ARG A 258 10.90 -6.87 23.33
C ARG A 258 11.08 -5.87 24.48
N PHE A 259 10.70 -4.62 24.24
CA PHE A 259 10.63 -3.61 25.28
C PHE A 259 9.28 -3.72 25.98
N PHE A 260 9.31 -3.79 27.31
CA PHE A 260 8.13 -3.72 28.15
C PHE A 260 8.10 -2.32 28.75
N ASN A 261 7.01 -1.59 28.52
CA ASN A 261 6.74 -0.34 29.24
C ASN A 261 6.15 -0.66 30.61
#